data_AF-A0A7W8QJ10-F1
#
_entry.id   AF-A0A7W8QJ10-F1
#
_cell.length_a   1.000
_cell.length_b   1.000
_cell.length_c   1.000
_cell.angle_alpha   90.00
_cell.angle_beta   90.00
_cell.angle_gamma   90.00
#
_symmetry.space_group_name_H-M   'P 1'
#
loop_
_entity.id
_entity.type
_entity.pdbx_description
1 polymer ?
#
loop_
_entity_poly.entity_id
_entity_poly.type
_entity_poly.pdbx_seq_one_letter_code
_entity_poly.pdbx_strand_id
1 'polypeptide(L)'
;MSDTPETVATFGHRGATYEIDHLGITHPDTQWGEYVVYTADGRQVGEFISRGAGLYPQYRPPEPSVPELVELAKAALEEAGR
;
A
#
# COMPACT_ATOMS: atom_id res chain seq x y z
N MET A 1 5.45 2.98 -21.94
CA MET A 1 5.98 3.56 -20.68
C MET A 1 5.83 2.46 -19.66
N SER A 2 6.93 1.98 -19.09
CA SER A 2 6.86 0.89 -18.11
C SER A 2 6.37 1.49 -16.80
N ASP A 3 5.07 1.39 -16.53
CA ASP A 3 4.48 1.53 -15.20
C ASP A 3 4.97 0.34 -14.36
N THR A 4 6.26 0.31 -14.02
CA THR A 4 6.73 -0.60 -13.00
C THR A 4 6.25 -0.01 -11.69
N PRO A 5 5.27 -0.63 -11.00
CA PRO A 5 4.87 -0.14 -9.70
C PRO A 5 6.10 -0.19 -8.78
N GLU A 6 6.33 0.88 -8.01
CA GLU A 6 7.46 0.92 -7.08
C GLU A 6 7.09 0.10 -5.85
N THR A 7 7.62 -1.12 -5.79
CA THR A 7 7.45 -1.99 -4.62
C THR A 7 8.18 -1.39 -3.42
N VAL A 8 7.37 -1.01 -2.43
CA VAL A 8 7.80 -0.35 -1.19
C VAL A 8 8.23 -1.37 -0.16
N ALA A 9 7.54 -2.50 -0.11
CA ALA A 9 7.82 -3.55 0.84
C ALA A 9 7.31 -4.92 0.37
N THR A 10 7.98 -5.97 0.84
CA THR A 10 7.54 -7.36 0.72
C THR A 10 7.37 -7.93 2.12
N PHE A 11 6.29 -8.65 2.38
CA PHE A 11 6.02 -9.24 3.70
C PHE A 11 5.32 -10.60 3.61
N GLY A 12 5.52 -11.43 4.64
CA GLY A 12 4.81 -12.69 4.80
C GLY A 12 3.57 -12.54 5.68
N HIS A 13 2.44 -13.11 5.25
CA HIS A 13 1.21 -13.20 6.04
C HIS A 13 0.47 -14.51 5.75
N ARG A 14 0.05 -15.23 6.79
CA ARG A 14 -0.70 -16.51 6.66
C ARG A 14 -0.09 -17.54 5.69
N GLY A 15 1.24 -17.61 5.62
CA GLY A 15 1.96 -18.56 4.77
C GLY A 15 2.10 -18.16 3.31
N ALA A 16 1.67 -16.95 2.93
CA ALA A 16 1.89 -16.37 1.59
C ALA A 16 2.75 -15.10 1.68
N THR A 17 3.39 -14.77 0.55
CA THR A 17 4.16 -13.53 0.38
C THR A 17 3.34 -12.51 -0.40
N TYR A 18 3.40 -11.28 0.07
CA TYR A 18 2.69 -10.14 -0.50
C TYR A 18 3.66 -8.98 -0.75
N GLU A 19 3.30 -8.15 -1.72
CA GLU A 19 4.00 -6.94 -2.11
C GLU A 19 3.10 -5.74 -1.85
N ILE A 20 3.70 -4.63 -1.41
CA ILE A 20 3.04 -3.34 -1.22
C ILE A 20 3.63 -2.38 -2.22
N ASP A 21 2.78 -1.80 -3.06
CA ASP A 21 3.19 -0.82 -4.05
C ASP A 21 2.50 0.52 -3.79
N HIS A 22 3.16 1.62 -4.18
CA HIS A 22 2.53 2.93 -4.19
C HIS A 22 1.47 3.03 -5.29
N LEU A 23 0.25 3.36 -4.89
CA LEU A 23 -0.80 3.80 -5.81
C LEU A 23 -0.65 5.31 -5.98
N GLY A 24 -0.32 5.76 -7.19
CA GLY A 24 -0.25 7.20 -7.51
C GLY A 24 1.13 7.81 -7.73
N ILE A 25 2.16 6.99 -8.00
CA ILE A 25 3.49 7.49 -8.45
C ILE A 25 3.40 8.44 -9.66
N THR A 26 2.33 8.32 -10.46
CA THR A 26 2.07 9.15 -11.64
C THR A 26 1.50 10.53 -11.30
N HIS A 27 1.02 10.75 -10.07
CA HIS A 27 0.49 12.03 -9.60
C HIS A 27 1.07 12.40 -8.22
N PRO A 28 2.40 12.60 -8.13
CA PRO A 28 3.11 12.82 -6.86
C PRO A 28 2.75 14.13 -6.16
N ASP A 29 1.91 14.97 -6.77
CA ASP A 29 1.38 16.24 -6.25
C ASP A 29 -0.10 16.16 -5.84
N THR A 30 -0.78 15.03 -6.03
CA THR A 30 -2.20 14.89 -5.66
C THR A 30 -2.58 13.52 -5.09
N GLN A 31 -1.75 12.50 -5.27
CA GLN A 31 -1.97 11.15 -4.73
C GLN A 31 -0.79 10.77 -3.83
N TRP A 32 -1.04 10.85 -2.52
CA TRP A 32 -0.04 10.52 -1.51
C TRP A 32 -0.61 9.51 -0.52
N GLY A 33 0.21 8.53 -0.18
CA GLY A 33 -0.12 7.60 0.89
C GLY A 33 -1.24 6.63 0.54
N GLU A 34 -1.52 6.40 -0.73
CA GLU A 34 -2.35 5.30 -1.22
C GLU A 34 -1.44 4.13 -1.62
N TYR A 35 -1.86 2.92 -1.26
CA TYR A 35 -1.08 1.70 -1.44
C TYR A 35 -1.96 0.55 -1.90
N VAL A 36 -1.38 -0.33 -2.71
CA VAL A 36 -2.00 -1.58 -3.14
C VAL A 36 -1.19 -2.76 -2.65
N VAL A 37 -1.89 -3.82 -2.25
CA VAL A 37 -1.31 -5.10 -1.89
C VAL A 37 -1.51 -6.09 -3.02
N TYR A 38 -0.42 -6.69 -3.48
CA TYR A 38 -0.41 -7.75 -4.47
C TYR A 38 0.05 -9.07 -3.85
N THR A 39 -0.46 -10.19 -4.35
CA THR A 39 0.17 -11.50 -4.14
C THR A 39 1.40 -11.63 -5.02
N ALA A 40 2.31 -12.56 -4.68
CA ALA A 40 3.53 -12.82 -5.45
C ALA A 40 3.30 -13.23 -6.93
N ASP A 41 2.06 -13.58 -7.32
CA ASP A 41 1.65 -13.85 -8.71
C ASP A 41 1.14 -12.59 -9.45
N GLY A 42 1.21 -11.41 -8.80
CA GLY A 42 0.81 -10.12 -9.36
C GLY A 42 -0.69 -9.81 -9.24
N ARG A 43 -1.47 -10.60 -8.50
CA ARG A 43 -2.90 -10.32 -8.30
C ARG A 43 -3.13 -9.32 -7.17
N GLN A 44 -3.85 -8.24 -7.45
CA GLN A 44 -4.30 -7.29 -6.42
C GLN A 44 -5.25 -7.98 -5.44
N VAL A 45 -4.96 -7.83 -4.15
CA VAL A 45 -5.74 -8.46 -3.05
C VAL A 45 -6.19 -7.46 -1.98
N GLY A 46 -5.71 -6.22 -2.04
CA GLY A 46 -6.17 -5.18 -1.13
C GLY A 46 -5.66 -3.81 -1.53
N GLU A 47 -6.28 -2.77 -1.01
CA GLU A 47 -5.85 -1.39 -1.11
C GLU A 47 -6.02 -0.73 0.25
N PHE A 48 -5.15 0.22 0.57
CA PHE A 48 -5.26 0.98 1.81
C PHE A 48 -4.65 2.37 1.67
N ILE A 49 -5.10 3.25 2.55
CA ILE A 49 -4.59 4.61 2.67
C ILE A 49 -3.82 4.70 3.99
N SER A 50 -2.64 5.29 3.96
CA SER A 50 -1.90 5.64 5.15
C SER A 50 -2.72 6.55 6.06
N ARG A 51 -2.54 6.38 7.37
CA ARG A 51 -3.30 7.14 8.36
C ARG A 51 -3.15 8.65 8.20
N GLY A 52 -1.95 9.11 7.86
CA GLY A 52 -1.68 10.52 7.61
C GLY A 52 -2.49 11.08 6.44
N ALA A 53 -2.59 10.33 5.35
CA ALA A 53 -3.29 10.77 4.14
C ALA A 53 -4.81 10.76 4.33
N GLY A 54 -5.34 9.78 5.09
CA GLY A 54 -6.76 9.75 5.43
C GLY A 54 -7.20 10.87 6.39
N LEU A 55 -6.33 11.31 7.30
CA LEU A 55 -6.67 12.34 8.30
C LEU A 55 -6.49 13.77 7.78
N TYR A 56 -5.54 13.98 6.86
CA TYR A 56 -5.18 15.31 6.36
C TYR A 56 -5.05 15.32 4.84
N PRO A 57 -6.15 15.15 4.08
CA PRO A 57 -6.10 15.02 2.61
C PRO A 57 -5.53 16.25 1.90
N GLN A 58 -5.55 17.43 2.55
CA GLN A 58 -4.99 18.69 2.04
C GLN A 58 -3.50 18.89 2.35
N TYR A 59 -2.87 17.99 3.09
CA TYR A 59 -1.47 18.08 3.49
C TYR A 59 -0.77 16.78 3.13
N ARG A 60 0.41 16.84 2.51
CA ARG A 60 1.22 15.65 2.27
C ARG A 60 1.80 15.19 3.62
N PRO A 61 1.27 14.12 4.23
CA PRO A 61 1.83 13.61 5.48
C PRO A 61 3.25 13.09 5.24
N PRO A 62 4.08 12.96 6.29
CA PRO A 62 5.30 12.19 6.18
C PRO A 62 4.98 10.76 5.74
N GLU A 63 5.87 10.19 4.95
CA GLU A 63 5.72 8.84 4.46
C GLU A 63 5.77 7.84 5.62
N PRO A 64 4.82 6.88 5.70
CA PRO A 64 4.82 5.88 6.76
C PRO A 64 6.07 4.99 6.68
N SER A 65 6.50 4.49 7.84
CA SER A 65 7.57 3.50 7.88
C SER A 65 7.12 2.15 7.28
N VAL A 66 8.06 1.37 6.72
CA VAL A 66 7.76 0.01 6.20
C VAL A 66 7.02 -0.87 7.22
N PRO A 67 7.40 -0.94 8.52
CA PRO A 67 6.64 -1.70 9.50
C PRO A 67 5.19 -1.25 9.65
N GLU A 68 4.92 0.07 9.58
CA GLU A 68 3.57 0.61 9.63
C GLU A 68 2.74 0.20 8.39
N LEU A 69 3.34 0.28 7.20
CA LEU A 69 2.71 -0.18 5.96
C LEU A 69 2.35 -1.66 6.01
N VAL A 70 3.23 -2.50 6.57
CA VAL A 70 2.98 -3.93 6.73
C VAL A 70 1.79 -4.21 7.66
N GLU A 71 1.67 -3.48 8.77
CA GLU A 71 0.52 -3.66 9.68
C GLU A 71 -0.79 -3.19 9.04
N LEU A 72 -0.78 -2.08 8.30
CA LEU A 72 -1.95 -1.62 7.52
C LEU A 72 -2.33 -2.61 6.41
N ALA A 73 -1.34 -3.15 5.69
CA ALA A 73 -1.57 -4.15 4.65
C ALA A 73 -2.19 -5.43 5.22
N LYS A 74 -1.70 -5.92 6.37
CA LYS A 74 -2.32 -7.06 7.07
C LYS A 74 -3.76 -6.76 7.44
N ALA A 75 -4.05 -5.59 8.00
CA ALA A 75 -5.42 -5.20 8.33
C ALA A 75 -6.34 -5.17 7.10
N ALA A 76 -5.86 -4.64 5.97
CA ALA A 76 -6.60 -4.62 4.71
C ALA A 76 -6.90 -6.04 4.20
N LEU A 77 -5.95 -6.98 4.30
CA LEU A 77 -6.15 -8.38 3.94
C LEU A 77 -7.19 -9.08 4.82
N GLU A 78 -7.25 -8.75 6.13
CA GLU A 78 -8.25 -9.31 7.03
C GLU A 78 -9.67 -8.80 6.72
N GLU A 79 -9.81 -7.53 6.36
CA GLU A 79 -11.11 -6.95 5.99
C GLU A 79 -11.60 -7.45 4.62
N ALA A 80 -10.69 -7.65 3.65
CA ALA A 80 -11.03 -8.20 2.33
C ALA A 80 -11.40 -9.69 2.35
N GLY A 81 -11.03 -10.42 3.40
CA GLY A 81 -11.30 -11.85 3.56
C GLY A 81 -12.61 -12.19 4.27
N ARG A 82 -13.43 -11.20 4.63
CA ARG A 82 -14.77 -11.37 5.23
C ARG A 82 -15.87 -11.51 4.18
#